data_AF-A0A8C8DR51-F1
#
_entry.id   AF-A0A8C8DR51-F1
#
_cell.length_a   1.000
_cell.length_b   1.000
_cell.length_c   1.000
_cell.angle_alpha   90.00
_cell.angle_beta   90.00
_cell.angle_gamma   90.00
#
_symmetry.space_group_name_H-M   'P 1'
#
loop_
_entity.id
_entity.type
_entity.pdbx_description
1 polymer ?
#
loop_
_entity_poly.entity_id
_entity_poly.type
_entity_poly.pdbx_seq_one_letter_code
_entity_poly.pdbx_strand_id
1 'polypeptide(L)'
;IQTNLFLLQLAPKYLHTNSTSHTWPFSAIAELIDNAYDPDVSAKQFWIDKTMIKEKLCLTFMDNGNGLDHETMHKMLSFGYSDKTAIKGHVPIGMYGNGFKSGSM
;
A
#
# COMPACT_ATOMS: atom_id res chain seq x y z
N ILE A 1 -4.15 -0.65 -32.24
CA ILE A 1 -2.69 -0.48 -32.49
C ILE A 1 -1.99 -1.34 -31.45
N GLN A 2 -1.47 -2.51 -31.83
CA GLN A 2 -0.73 -3.37 -30.93
C GLN A 2 0.70 -2.85 -30.91
N THR A 3 1.07 -2.12 -29.87
CA THR A 3 2.44 -1.61 -29.73
C THR A 3 3.38 -2.77 -29.43
N ASN A 4 4.20 -3.16 -30.41
CA ASN A 4 5.30 -4.12 -30.25
C ASN A 4 6.45 -3.49 -29.43
N LEU A 5 6.17 -3.12 -28.20
CA LEU A 5 7.17 -2.60 -27.27
C LEU A 5 7.33 -3.60 -26.11
N PHE A 6 8.57 -3.89 -25.75
CA PHE A 6 8.86 -4.72 -24.58
C PHE A 6 8.48 -3.95 -23.31
N LEU A 7 7.75 -4.60 -22.40
CA LEU A 7 7.45 -4.07 -21.08
C LEU A 7 8.65 -4.28 -20.14
N LEU A 8 8.95 -3.28 -19.32
CA LEU A 8 9.86 -3.47 -18.19
C LEU A 8 9.20 -4.43 -17.20
N GLN A 9 9.91 -5.50 -16.84
CA GLN A 9 9.41 -6.51 -15.92
C GLN A 9 10.11 -6.39 -14.56
N LEU A 10 9.37 -6.67 -13.50
CA LEU A 10 9.90 -6.74 -12.14
C LEU A 10 10.23 -8.20 -11.81
N ALA A 11 11.49 -8.46 -11.46
CA ALA A 11 11.88 -9.74 -10.89
C ALA A 11 11.32 -9.87 -9.46
N PRO A 12 10.94 -11.07 -8.98
CA PRO A 12 10.43 -11.26 -7.61
C PRO A 12 11.37 -10.71 -6.52
N LYS A 13 12.69 -10.76 -6.75
CA LYS A 13 13.70 -10.20 -5.83
C LYS A 13 13.55 -8.70 -5.60
N TYR A 14 12.92 -7.97 -6.54
CA TYR A 14 12.69 -6.54 -6.39
C TYR A 14 11.80 -6.21 -5.18
N LEU A 15 10.91 -7.11 -4.75
CA LEU A 15 10.11 -6.90 -3.54
C LEU A 15 10.97 -6.66 -2.31
N HIS A 16 12.03 -7.46 -2.13
CA HIS A 16 12.97 -7.27 -1.04
C HIS A 16 13.81 -6.01 -1.24
N THR A 17 14.32 -5.77 -2.46
CA THR A 17 15.08 -4.54 -2.75
C THR A 17 14.25 -3.29 -2.42
N ASN A 18 12.97 -3.29 -2.76
CA ASN A 18 12.06 -2.18 -2.49
C ASN A 18 11.86 -1.91 -0.99
N SER A 19 11.79 -2.96 -0.16
CA SER A 19 11.60 -2.78 1.29
C SER A 19 12.83 -2.25 2.02
N THR A 20 14.03 -2.38 1.43
CA THR A 20 15.26 -1.80 2.02
C THR A 20 15.26 -0.27 2.12
N SER A 21 14.27 0.40 1.52
CA SER A 21 14.01 1.83 1.74
C SER A 21 13.64 2.17 3.20
N HIS A 22 13.06 1.22 3.93
CA HIS A 22 12.73 1.38 5.35
C HIS A 22 13.89 0.89 6.23
N THR A 23 14.62 1.83 6.84
CA THR A 23 15.67 1.51 7.83
C THR A 23 15.11 1.26 9.23
N TRP A 24 13.84 1.60 9.46
CA TRP A 24 13.12 1.43 10.74
C TRP A 24 11.76 0.77 10.47
N PRO A 25 11.39 -0.31 11.20
CA PRO A 25 10.11 -1.00 10.97
C PRO A 25 8.88 -0.11 11.14
N PHE A 26 8.96 0.93 11.98
CA PHE A 26 7.85 1.87 12.16
C PHE A 26 7.60 2.76 10.96
N SER A 27 8.59 3.02 10.10
CA SER A 27 8.33 3.76 8.85
C SER A 27 7.57 2.90 7.85
N ALA A 28 7.79 1.57 7.84
CA ALA A 28 6.99 0.63 7.06
C ALA A 28 5.54 0.55 7.56
N ILE A 29 5.33 0.58 8.88
CA ILE A 29 3.99 0.63 9.48
C ILE A 29 3.28 1.96 9.17
N ALA A 30 4.01 3.07 9.19
CA ALA A 30 3.45 4.39 8.87
C ALA A 30 2.84 4.44 7.47
N GLU A 31 3.48 3.83 6.46
CA GLU A 31 2.93 3.75 5.10
C GLU A 31 1.55 3.06 5.05
N LEU A 32 1.29 2.07 5.92
CA LEU A 32 0.00 1.40 5.99
C LEU A 32 -1.07 2.28 6.66
N ILE A 33 -0.68 3.05 7.67
CA ILE A 33 -1.54 4.03 8.34
C ILE A 33 -1.91 5.16 7.38
N ASP A 34 -0.92 5.70 6.65
CA ASP A 34 -1.10 6.77 5.68
C ASP A 34 -2.12 6.38 4.61
N ASN A 35 -2.07 5.13 4.13
CA ASN A 35 -3.04 4.64 3.15
C ASN A 35 -4.48 4.59 3.68
N ALA A 36 -4.69 4.24 4.95
CA ALA A 36 -6.02 4.24 5.54
C ALA A 36 -6.52 5.66 5.88
N TYR A 37 -5.59 6.54 6.27
CA TYR A 37 -5.88 7.93 6.57
C TYR A 37 -6.28 8.73 5.32
N ASP A 38 -5.63 8.45 4.18
CA ASP A 38 -5.81 9.19 2.94
C ASP A 38 -7.28 9.37 2.53
N PRO A 39 -7.65 10.51 1.92
CA PRO A 39 -9.03 10.93 1.71
C PRO A 39 -9.89 9.96 0.86
N ASP A 40 -9.27 9.14 0.02
CA ASP A 40 -9.94 8.11 -0.78
C ASP A 40 -10.43 6.95 0.08
N VAL A 41 -9.65 6.54 1.10
CA VAL A 41 -10.06 5.51 2.07
C VAL A 41 -10.83 6.14 3.24
N SER A 42 -10.37 7.27 3.76
CA SER A 42 -11.00 8.11 4.79
C SER A 42 -11.41 7.36 6.06
N ALA A 43 -10.64 6.34 6.44
CA ALA A 43 -10.91 5.54 7.63
C ALA A 43 -11.02 6.41 8.89
N LYS A 44 -11.94 6.05 9.77
CA LYS A 44 -12.08 6.72 11.08
C LYS A 44 -11.34 6.00 12.18
N GLN A 45 -11.11 4.71 11.98
CA GLN A 45 -10.41 3.84 12.91
C GLN A 45 -9.45 2.94 12.13
N PHE A 46 -8.31 2.69 12.74
CA PHE A 46 -7.27 1.82 12.23
C PHE A 46 -6.77 0.96 13.38
N TRP A 47 -6.80 -0.36 13.21
CA TRP A 47 -6.41 -1.34 14.22
C TRP A 47 -5.13 -2.04 13.79
N ILE A 48 -4.18 -2.11 14.71
CA ILE A 48 -2.93 -2.85 14.57
C ILE A 48 -2.90 -3.90 15.65
N ASP A 49 -2.92 -5.16 15.24
CA ASP A 49 -3.00 -6.29 16.16
C ASP A 49 -1.96 -7.35 15.85
N LYS A 50 -1.55 -8.06 16.89
CA LYS A 50 -0.70 -9.25 16.80
C LYS A 50 -1.59 -10.48 17.00
N THR A 51 -1.60 -11.40 16.06
CA THR A 51 -2.44 -12.59 16.10
C THR A 51 -1.70 -13.84 15.60
N MET A 52 -2.32 -15.00 15.77
CA MET A 52 -1.84 -16.29 15.26
C MET A 52 -2.81 -16.80 14.19
N ILE A 53 -2.35 -16.94 12.94
CA ILE A 53 -3.14 -17.46 11.82
C ILE A 53 -2.45 -18.72 11.29
N LYS A 54 -3.12 -19.87 11.37
CA LYS A 54 -2.57 -21.17 10.95
C LYS A 54 -1.17 -21.42 11.55
N GLU A 55 -1.07 -21.24 12.87
CA GLU A 55 0.16 -21.39 13.66
C GLU A 55 1.31 -20.45 13.29
N LYS A 56 1.05 -19.41 12.48
CA LYS A 56 2.02 -18.36 12.15
C LYS A 56 1.69 -17.08 12.89
N LEU A 57 2.73 -16.45 13.44
CA LEU A 57 2.62 -15.13 14.04
C LEU A 57 2.40 -14.08 12.94
N CYS A 58 1.35 -13.30 13.07
CA CYS A 58 0.95 -12.28 12.08
C CYS A 58 0.73 -10.92 12.75
N LEU A 59 1.14 -9.88 12.04
CA LEU A 59 0.72 -8.51 12.31
C LEU A 59 -0.43 -8.18 11.36
N THR A 60 -1.57 -7.76 11.90
CA THR A 60 -2.77 -7.44 11.13
C THR A 60 -3.05 -5.95 11.18
N PHE A 61 -3.42 -5.41 10.02
CA PHE A 61 -3.82 -4.02 9.83
C PHE A 61 -5.24 -4.04 9.30
N MET A 62 -6.14 -3.35 9.98
CA MET A 62 -7.54 -3.27 9.58
C MET A 62 -8.01 -1.83 9.72
N ASP A 63 -8.80 -1.38 8.76
CA ASP A 63 -9.43 -0.07 8.77
C ASP A 63 -10.92 -0.21 8.45
N ASN A 64 -11.69 0.84 8.75
CA ASN A 64 -13.12 0.93 8.42
C ASN A 64 -13.40 1.97 7.34
N GLY A 65 -12.44 2.19 6.44
CA GLY A 65 -12.57 3.11 5.32
C GLY A 65 -13.42 2.56 4.19
N ASN A 66 -13.35 3.25 3.05
CA ASN A 66 -14.19 2.98 1.89
C ASN A 66 -13.86 1.64 1.17
N GLY A 67 -12.72 1.02 1.51
CA GLY A 67 -12.26 -0.22 0.88
C GLY A 67 -11.80 -0.03 -0.56
N LEU A 68 -11.58 -1.15 -1.25
CA LEU A 68 -11.13 -1.21 -2.65
C LEU A 68 -12.00 -2.17 -3.45
N ASP A 69 -12.26 -1.81 -4.70
CA ASP A 69 -12.80 -2.73 -5.70
C ASP A 69 -11.67 -3.56 -6.35
N HIS A 70 -12.02 -4.41 -7.31
CA HIS A 70 -11.05 -5.28 -7.97
C HIS A 70 -9.96 -4.52 -8.75
N GLU A 71 -10.33 -3.45 -9.47
CA GLU A 71 -9.39 -2.67 -10.29
C GLU A 71 -8.41 -1.89 -9.41
N THR A 72 -8.93 -1.22 -8.39
CA THR A 72 -8.13 -0.43 -7.43
C THR A 72 -7.24 -1.33 -6.58
N MET A 73 -7.68 -2.54 -6.21
CA MET A 73 -6.84 -3.54 -5.57
C MET A 73 -5.69 -3.99 -6.50
N HIS A 74 -5.97 -4.23 -7.78
CA HIS A 74 -4.92 -4.58 -8.75
C HIS A 74 -3.88 -3.44 -8.90
N LYS A 75 -4.34 -2.18 -8.94
CA LYS A 75 -3.44 -1.00 -8.96
C LYS A 75 -2.64 -0.87 -7.67
N MET A 76 -3.26 -1.10 -6.51
CA MET A 76 -2.58 -1.09 -5.21
C MET A 76 -1.41 -2.08 -5.17
N LEU A 77 -1.59 -3.28 -5.73
CA LEU A 77 -0.56 -4.31 -5.84
C LEU A 77 0.46 -4.05 -6.97
N SER A 78 0.14 -3.16 -7.90
CA SER A 78 1.04 -2.72 -8.99
C SER A 78 1.94 -1.57 -8.53
N PHE A 79 3.09 -1.39 -9.18
CA PHE A 79 4.05 -0.34 -8.83
C PHE A 79 3.77 0.97 -9.58
N GLY A 80 3.81 2.11 -8.87
CA GLY A 80 3.77 3.45 -9.47
C GLY A 80 2.38 4.01 -9.77
N TYR A 81 1.31 3.27 -9.47
CA TYR A 81 -0.06 3.77 -9.61
C TYR A 81 -0.50 4.54 -8.35
N SER A 82 -0.86 5.80 -8.51
CA SER A 82 -1.53 6.61 -7.49
C SER A 82 -2.38 7.68 -8.16
N ASP A 83 -3.69 7.60 -7.99
CA ASP A 83 -4.67 8.58 -8.49
C ASP A 83 -5.21 9.44 -7.33
N LYS A 84 -4.51 9.48 -6.18
CA LYS A 84 -4.98 10.17 -4.98
C LYS A 84 -4.99 11.69 -5.20
N THR A 85 -6.10 12.32 -4.81
CA THR A 85 -6.31 13.76 -4.93
C THR A 85 -6.92 14.32 -3.65
N ALA A 86 -6.81 15.63 -3.44
CA ALA A 86 -7.38 16.27 -2.27
C ALA A 86 -8.92 16.26 -2.33
N ILE A 87 -9.58 15.81 -1.26
CA ILE A 87 -11.05 15.79 -1.16
C ILE A 87 -11.45 16.68 0.02
N LYS A 88 -12.30 17.68 -0.23
CA LYS A 88 -12.79 18.61 0.80
C LYS A 88 -11.66 19.26 1.63
N GLY A 89 -10.54 19.59 0.98
CA GLY A 89 -9.36 20.19 1.64
C GLY A 89 -8.46 19.21 2.39
N HIS A 90 -8.83 17.92 2.46
CA HIS A 90 -7.95 16.89 3.00
C HIS A 90 -6.98 16.40 1.92
N VAL A 91 -5.69 16.68 2.11
CA VAL A 91 -4.62 16.34 1.16
C VAL A 91 -4.10 14.91 1.44
N PRO A 92 -3.99 14.04 0.43
CA PRO A 92 -3.41 12.71 0.60
C PRO A 92 -1.89 12.80 0.86
N ILE A 93 -1.41 11.87 1.66
CA ILE A 93 0.01 11.60 1.92
C ILE A 93 0.58 10.73 0.78
N GLY A 94 -0.16 9.70 0.35
CA GLY A 94 0.28 8.75 -0.66
C GLY A 94 0.36 9.34 -2.07
N MET A 95 1.58 9.55 -2.58
CA MET A 95 1.79 10.07 -3.95
C MET A 95 2.55 9.10 -4.87
N TYR A 96 3.42 8.24 -4.32
CA TYR A 96 4.35 7.46 -5.13
C TYR A 96 3.80 6.15 -5.68
N GLY A 97 2.65 5.68 -5.17
CA GLY A 97 2.15 4.36 -5.53
C GLY A 97 3.11 3.24 -5.14
N ASN A 98 3.84 3.37 -4.01
CA ASN A 98 4.82 2.39 -3.55
C ASN A 98 4.65 1.94 -2.08
N GLY A 99 4.11 2.79 -1.21
CA GLY A 99 4.10 2.60 0.25
C GLY A 99 3.67 1.23 0.74
N PHE A 100 2.55 0.70 0.24
CA PHE A 100 2.10 -0.65 0.61
C PHE A 100 3.13 -1.74 0.26
N LYS A 101 3.78 -1.66 -0.90
CA LYS A 101 4.75 -2.67 -1.36
C LYS A 101 6.06 -2.58 -0.61
N SER A 102 6.53 -1.37 -0.29
CA SER A 102 7.76 -1.21 0.50
C SER A 102 7.54 -1.54 1.96
N GLY A 103 6.37 -1.21 2.52
CA GLY A 103 6.07 -1.42 3.94
C GLY A 103 5.63 -2.84 4.31
N SER A 104 5.02 -3.60 3.40
CA SER A 104 4.54 -4.96 3.68
C SER A 104 5.60 -6.07 3.53
N MET A 105 6.75 -5.76 2.92
CA MET A 105 7.77 -6.73 2.50
C MET A 105 8.98 -6.79 3.43
#